data_AF-A0A2P1H674-F1
#
_entry.id   AF-A0A2P1H674-F1
#
_cell.length_a   1.000
_cell.length_b   1.000
_cell.length_c   1.000
_cell.angle_alpha   90.00
_cell.angle_beta   90.00
_cell.angle_gamma   90.00
#
_symmetry.space_group_name_H-M   'P 1'
#
loop_
_entity.id
_entity.type
_entity.pdbx_description
1 polymer ?
#
loop_
_entity_poly.entity_id
_entity_poly.type
_entity_poly.pdbx_seq_one_letter_code
_entity_poly.pdbx_strand_id
1 'polypeptide(L)'
;VTQVERNSQDQIWLECQIFKQNPTAHVVFATFEDLIQKGKLDEDRKLFIVDQEIAVVYFRHGYIPNHYPLEKDYEIRLTIELSRAIKCPSIHYQLVGCKKVQQELARPGAMERFIEDASIVSRIRATFVGQYSLDMNSEGHEAVEMDSDLEY
;
A
#
# COMPACT_ATOMS: atom_id res chain seq x y z
N VAL A 1 -10.74 -6.88 -5.23
CA VAL A 1 -10.15 -8.24 -5.26
C VAL A 1 -9.71 -8.57 -6.68
N THR A 2 -8.87 -9.60 -6.86
CA THR A 2 -8.52 -10.14 -8.18
C THR A 2 -9.67 -10.98 -8.74
N GLN A 3 -9.75 -11.17 -10.08
CA GLN A 3 -10.77 -12.03 -10.69
C GLN A 3 -10.60 -13.51 -10.30
N VAL A 4 -9.34 -13.97 -10.13
CA VAL A 4 -9.01 -15.32 -9.68
C VAL A 4 -8.21 -15.23 -8.38
N GLU A 5 -8.92 -15.15 -7.26
CA GLU A 5 -8.33 -14.95 -5.94
C GLU A 5 -8.01 -16.30 -5.27
N ARG A 6 -6.73 -16.69 -5.28
CA ARG A 6 -6.26 -17.93 -4.64
C ARG A 6 -6.29 -17.85 -3.11
N ASN A 7 -6.15 -16.65 -2.55
CA ASN A 7 -6.18 -16.42 -1.11
C ASN A 7 -7.55 -15.90 -0.64
N SER A 8 -8.63 -16.44 -1.22
CA SER A 8 -10.00 -16.00 -0.94
C SER A 8 -10.46 -16.39 0.47
N GLN A 9 -10.01 -17.54 0.97
CA GLN A 9 -10.40 -18.02 2.29
C GLN A 9 -9.95 -17.09 3.43
N ASP A 10 -8.75 -16.50 3.30
CA ASP A 10 -8.25 -15.47 4.22
C ASP A 10 -9.14 -14.22 4.20
N GLN A 11 -9.58 -13.79 3.01
CA GLN A 11 -10.46 -12.64 2.84
C GLN A 11 -11.86 -12.87 3.41
N ILE A 12 -12.44 -14.05 3.17
CA ILE A 12 -13.73 -14.45 3.73
C ILE A 12 -13.66 -14.55 5.25
N TRP A 13 -12.52 -14.98 5.80
CA TRP A 13 -12.36 -15.03 7.24
C TRP A 13 -12.38 -13.64 7.87
N LEU A 14 -11.76 -12.64 7.24
CA LEU A 14 -11.84 -11.24 7.66
C LEU A 14 -13.28 -10.71 7.63
N GLU A 15 -14.04 -10.97 6.56
CA GLU A 15 -15.47 -10.65 6.50
C GLU A 15 -16.24 -11.28 7.65
N CYS A 16 -16.02 -12.58 7.92
CA CYS A 16 -16.66 -13.27 9.04
C CYS A 16 -16.35 -12.62 10.39
N GLN A 17 -15.11 -12.15 10.60
CA GLN A 17 -14.75 -11.45 11.83
C GLN A 17 -15.38 -10.06 11.92
N ILE A 18 -15.44 -9.32 10.82
CA ILE A 18 -16.14 -8.02 10.75
C ILE A 18 -17.61 -8.22 11.12
N PHE A 19 -18.28 -9.21 10.53
CA PHE A 19 -19.67 -9.52 10.82
C PHE A 19 -19.89 -9.91 12.30
N LYS A 20 -18.99 -10.73 12.87
CA LYS A 20 -19.06 -11.10 14.30
C LYS A 20 -18.93 -9.90 15.23
N GLN A 21 -18.09 -8.93 14.90
CA GLN A 21 -17.89 -7.73 15.71
C GLN A 21 -19.00 -6.70 15.51
N ASN A 22 -19.46 -6.54 14.26
CA ASN A 22 -20.53 -5.62 13.90
C ASN A 22 -21.37 -6.19 12.75
N PRO A 23 -22.51 -6.83 13.03
CA PRO A 23 -23.39 -7.41 12.01
C PRO A 23 -24.00 -6.39 11.04
N THR A 24 -23.99 -5.10 11.37
CA THR A 24 -24.51 -4.04 10.48
C THR A 24 -23.45 -3.51 9.52
N ALA A 25 -22.18 -3.89 9.69
CA ALA A 25 -21.12 -3.55 8.77
C ALA A 25 -21.11 -4.58 7.63
N HIS A 26 -21.53 -4.16 6.44
CA HIS A 26 -21.57 -5.01 5.26
C HIS A 26 -20.23 -4.95 4.50
N VAL A 27 -19.75 -6.12 4.08
CA VAL A 27 -18.56 -6.25 3.24
C VAL A 27 -19.00 -6.57 1.81
N VAL A 28 -18.40 -5.89 0.84
CA VAL A 28 -18.63 -6.14 -0.59
C VAL A 28 -17.29 -6.43 -1.24
N PHE A 29 -17.18 -7.60 -1.85
CA PHE A 29 -16.03 -7.94 -2.70
C PHE A 29 -16.27 -7.36 -4.10
N ALA A 30 -15.48 -6.35 -4.46
CA ALA A 30 -15.53 -5.73 -5.79
C ALA A 30 -14.17 -5.81 -6.50
N THR A 31 -14.20 -6.11 -7.79
CA THR A 31 -13.04 -5.94 -8.68
C THR A 31 -12.94 -4.49 -9.17
N PHE A 32 -11.81 -4.11 -9.78
CA PHE A 32 -11.74 -2.81 -10.48
C PHE A 32 -12.77 -2.73 -11.61
N GLU A 33 -13.04 -3.84 -12.30
CA GLU A 33 -14.07 -3.90 -13.33
C GLU A 33 -15.47 -3.62 -12.77
N ASP A 34 -15.82 -4.21 -11.62
CA ASP A 34 -17.09 -3.90 -10.94
C ASP A 34 -17.20 -2.42 -10.59
N LEU A 35 -16.12 -1.84 -10.07
CA LEU A 35 -16.07 -0.43 -9.70
C LEU A 35 -16.16 0.50 -10.92
N ILE A 36 -15.54 0.13 -12.04
CA ILE A 36 -15.64 0.88 -13.28
C ILE A 36 -17.08 0.85 -13.82
N GLN A 37 -17.76 -0.29 -13.73
CA GLN A 37 -19.10 -0.46 -14.29
C GLN A 37 -20.22 0.07 -13.37
N LYS A 38 -20.07 -0.10 -12.06
CA LYS A 38 -21.14 0.10 -11.07
C LYS A 38 -20.80 1.17 -10.02
N GLY A 39 -19.53 1.57 -9.95
CA GLY A 39 -19.03 2.55 -9.01
C GLY A 39 -19.40 3.97 -9.43
N LYS A 40 -19.75 4.81 -8.46
CA LYS A 40 -20.06 6.23 -8.68
C LYS A 40 -19.45 7.07 -7.57
N LEU A 41 -18.98 8.27 -7.93
CA LEU A 41 -18.56 9.28 -6.98
C LEU A 41 -19.58 10.43 -7.06
N ASP A 42 -20.18 10.80 -5.93
CA ASP A 42 -21.11 11.94 -5.90
C ASP A 42 -20.37 13.29 -5.76
N GLU A 43 -21.15 14.37 -5.72
CA GLU A 43 -20.63 15.75 -5.59
C GLU A 43 -19.89 15.96 -4.25
N ASP A 44 -20.27 15.24 -3.20
CA ASP A 44 -19.64 15.25 -1.88
C ASP A 44 -18.42 14.30 -1.80
N ARG A 45 -18.01 13.71 -2.92
CA ARG A 45 -16.93 12.72 -3.04
C ARG A 45 -17.17 11.45 -2.23
N LYS A 46 -18.42 11.07 -1.97
CA LYS A 46 -18.77 9.76 -1.42
C LYS A 46 -18.74 8.73 -2.55
N LEU A 47 -18.08 7.61 -2.27
CA LEU A 47 -18.00 6.49 -3.20
C LEU A 47 -19.22 5.58 -3.00
N PHE A 48 -19.87 5.18 -4.08
CA PHE A 48 -21.01 4.26 -4.06
C PHE A 48 -20.76 3.07 -4.96
N ILE A 49 -21.32 1.92 -4.59
CA ILE A 49 -21.47 0.73 -5.45
C ILE A 49 -22.92 0.29 -5.34
N VAL A 50 -23.68 0.32 -6.45
CA VAL A 50 -25.10 -0.06 -6.48
C VAL A 50 -25.89 0.60 -5.32
N ASP A 51 -25.80 1.92 -5.24
CA ASP A 51 -26.47 2.79 -4.25
C ASP A 51 -26.07 2.57 -2.77
N GLN A 52 -25.05 1.75 -2.50
CA GLN A 52 -24.46 1.62 -1.17
C GLN A 52 -23.23 2.52 -1.01
N GLU A 53 -23.26 3.42 -0.03
CA GLU A 53 -22.11 4.27 0.32
C GLU A 53 -20.97 3.41 0.90
N ILE A 54 -19.77 3.58 0.35
CA ILE A 54 -18.57 2.86 0.77
C ILE A 54 -17.79 3.71 1.76
N ALA A 55 -17.77 3.27 3.02
CA ALA A 55 -17.01 3.94 4.08
C ALA A 55 -15.52 3.60 4.06
N VAL A 56 -15.15 2.37 3.70
CA VAL A 56 -13.77 1.87 3.73
C VAL A 56 -13.48 1.07 2.46
N VAL A 57 -12.33 1.34 1.83
CA VAL A 57 -11.79 0.54 0.73
C VAL A 57 -10.55 -0.20 1.22
N TYR A 58 -10.69 -1.51 1.39
CA TYR A 58 -9.59 -2.40 1.75
C TYR A 58 -9.02 -3.08 0.52
N PHE A 59 -7.80 -2.72 0.14
CA PHE A 59 -7.16 -3.22 -1.07
C PHE A 59 -6.60 -4.63 -0.86
N ARG A 60 -7.14 -5.58 -1.63
CA ARG A 60 -6.55 -6.90 -1.90
C ARG A 60 -6.11 -7.04 -3.36
N HIS A 61 -5.89 -5.90 -4.02
CA HIS A 61 -5.52 -5.73 -5.42
C HIS A 61 -4.78 -4.40 -5.58
N GLY A 62 -4.20 -4.11 -6.75
CA GLY A 62 -3.61 -2.79 -7.04
C GLY A 62 -2.21 -2.50 -6.47
N TYR A 63 -1.45 -3.52 -6.05
CA TYR A 63 -0.08 -3.38 -5.52
C TYR A 63 1.04 -3.81 -6.48
N ILE A 64 0.72 -4.37 -7.66
CA ILE A 64 1.69 -4.67 -8.74
C ILE A 64 1.24 -4.07 -10.07
N PRO A 65 2.16 -3.80 -11.02
CA PRO A 65 1.80 -3.25 -12.33
C PRO A 65 0.76 -4.08 -13.10
N ASN A 66 0.84 -5.41 -13.02
CA ASN A 66 -0.09 -6.33 -13.69
C ASN A 66 -1.55 -6.18 -13.24
N HIS A 67 -1.80 -5.48 -12.12
CA HIS A 67 -3.14 -5.16 -11.64
C HIS A 67 -3.79 -3.98 -12.38
N TYR A 68 -3.03 -3.27 -13.22
CA TYR A 68 -3.45 -2.12 -13.99
C TYR A 68 -3.17 -2.32 -15.50
N PRO A 69 -3.79 -3.33 -16.15
CA PRO A 69 -3.56 -3.59 -17.58
C PRO A 69 -4.10 -2.48 -18.50
N LEU A 70 -5.05 -1.66 -18.03
CA LEU A 70 -5.73 -0.65 -18.83
C LEU A 70 -5.74 0.71 -18.12
N GLU A 71 -5.83 1.80 -18.88
CA GLU A 71 -5.85 3.17 -18.31
C GLU A 71 -7.00 3.37 -17.31
N LYS A 72 -8.17 2.79 -17.62
CA LYS A 72 -9.35 2.79 -16.74
C LYS A 72 -9.08 2.22 -15.33
N ASP A 73 -8.08 1.34 -15.18
CA ASP A 73 -7.68 0.79 -13.89
C ASP A 73 -6.95 1.84 -13.04
N TYR A 74 -6.18 2.71 -13.68
CA TYR A 74 -5.57 3.88 -13.04
C TYR A 74 -6.63 4.93 -12.69
N GLU A 75 -7.56 5.20 -13.61
CA GLU A 75 -8.66 6.15 -13.40
C GLU A 75 -9.56 5.74 -12.23
N ILE A 76 -9.92 4.46 -12.12
CA ILE A 76 -10.73 3.98 -10.99
C ILE A 76 -9.95 4.03 -9.68
N ARG A 77 -8.65 3.71 -9.71
CA ARG A 77 -7.80 3.85 -8.52
C ARG A 77 -7.71 5.31 -8.06
N LEU A 78 -7.56 6.25 -8.99
CA LEU A 78 -7.59 7.68 -8.69
C LEU A 78 -8.95 8.10 -8.12
N THR A 79 -10.05 7.63 -8.70
CA THR A 79 -11.42 7.91 -8.21
C THR A 79 -11.61 7.43 -6.78
N ILE A 80 -11.16 6.21 -6.45
CA ILE A 80 -11.16 5.69 -5.08
C ILE A 80 -10.35 6.61 -4.16
N GLU A 81 -9.14 7.00 -4.56
CA GLU A 81 -8.25 7.81 -3.72
C GLU A 81 -8.85 9.20 -3.43
N LEU A 82 -9.47 9.82 -4.44
CA LEU A 82 -10.16 11.12 -4.33
C LEU A 82 -11.45 11.07 -3.51
N SER A 83 -12.01 9.88 -3.29
CA SER A 83 -13.20 9.71 -2.46
C SER A 83 -12.94 9.93 -0.97
N ARG A 84 -14.02 10.18 -0.22
CA ARG A 84 -14.03 10.28 1.24
C ARG A 84 -13.88 8.94 1.96
N ALA A 85 -13.98 7.83 1.24
CA ALA A 85 -13.76 6.52 1.84
C ALA A 85 -12.37 6.45 2.49
N ILE A 86 -12.25 5.72 3.59
CA ILE A 86 -10.97 5.44 4.24
C ILE A 86 -10.27 4.37 3.40
N LYS A 87 -9.05 4.65 2.94
CA LYS A 87 -8.26 3.69 2.14
C LYS A 87 -7.35 2.86 3.04
N CYS A 88 -7.29 1.56 2.81
CA CYS A 88 -6.39 0.65 3.49
C CYS A 88 -5.64 -0.22 2.45
N PRO A 89 -4.41 0.16 2.06
CA PRO A 89 -3.74 1.43 2.33
C PRO A 89 -4.21 2.57 1.41
N SER A 90 -4.02 3.82 1.84
CA SER A 90 -4.02 5.01 0.96
C SER A 90 -2.79 5.02 0.05
N ILE A 91 -2.77 5.90 -0.95
CA ILE A 91 -1.65 5.97 -1.89
C ILE A 91 -0.32 6.32 -1.19
N HIS A 92 -0.34 7.19 -0.19
CA HIS A 92 0.87 7.54 0.57
C HIS A 92 1.36 6.38 1.45
N TYR A 93 0.46 5.62 2.08
CA TYR A 93 0.85 4.40 2.82
C TYR A 93 1.44 3.35 1.88
N GLN A 94 0.87 3.20 0.67
CA GLN A 94 1.43 2.29 -0.33
C GLN A 94 2.85 2.71 -0.75
N LEU A 95 3.10 4.00 -0.97
CA LEU A 95 4.42 4.51 -1.35
C LEU A 95 5.47 4.36 -0.25
N VAL A 96 5.09 4.55 1.02
CA VAL A 96 6.00 4.37 2.16
C VAL A 96 6.49 2.92 2.28
N GLY A 97 5.71 1.94 1.80
CA GLY A 97 6.11 0.53 1.75
C GLY A 97 7.16 0.19 0.69
N CYS A 98 7.52 1.12 -0.20
CA CYS A 98 8.50 0.89 -1.25
C CYS A 98 9.91 0.67 -0.68
N LYS A 99 10.68 -0.22 -1.31
CA LYS A 99 12.08 -0.49 -0.92
C LYS A 99 12.97 0.74 -0.94
N LYS A 100 12.72 1.68 -1.87
CA LYS A 100 13.45 2.95 -1.88
C LYS A 100 13.19 3.77 -0.62
N VAL A 101 11.95 3.85 -0.13
CA VAL A 101 11.66 4.55 1.13
C VAL A 101 12.27 3.83 2.32
N GLN A 102 12.25 2.49 2.33
CA GLN A 102 12.96 1.70 3.35
C GLN A 102 14.46 2.05 3.40
N GLN A 103 15.13 2.16 2.25
CA GLN A 103 16.54 2.53 2.16
C GLN A 103 16.79 3.98 2.60
N GLU A 104 15.95 4.92 2.18
CA GLU A 104 16.06 6.34 2.57
C GLU A 104 15.88 6.53 4.09
N LEU A 105 14.97 5.79 4.72
CA LEU A 105 14.78 5.81 6.18
C LEU A 105 15.96 5.21 6.94
N ALA A 106 16.78 4.36 6.31
CA ALA A 106 17.98 3.80 6.91
C ALA A 106 19.15 4.80 7.00
N ARG A 107 19.07 5.94 6.30
CA ARG A 107 20.13 6.96 6.34
C ARG A 107 20.28 7.58 7.73
N PRO A 108 21.52 7.92 8.15
CA PRO A 108 21.76 8.67 9.38
C PRO A 108 20.93 9.96 9.42
N GLY A 109 20.25 10.22 10.53
CA GLY A 109 19.42 11.43 10.71
C GLY A 109 18.05 11.41 10.01
N ALA A 110 17.73 10.41 9.16
CA ALA A 110 16.46 10.38 8.44
C ALA A 110 15.26 10.09 9.35
N MET A 111 15.41 9.13 10.28
CA MET A 111 14.35 8.72 11.21
C MET A 111 13.95 9.82 12.19
N GLU A 112 14.92 10.61 12.65
CA GLU A 112 14.73 11.71 13.61
C GLU A 112 13.82 12.81 13.07
N ARG A 113 13.64 12.88 11.74
CA ARG A 113 12.68 13.79 11.10
C ARG A 113 11.22 13.39 11.36
N PHE A 114 10.98 12.13 11.72
CA PHE A 114 9.64 11.56 11.89
C PHE A 114 9.36 11.07 13.32
N ILE A 115 10.42 10.82 14.12
CA ILE A 115 10.32 10.29 15.49
C ILE A 115 11.28 11.06 16.39
N GLU A 116 10.73 11.78 17.38
CA GLU A 116 11.52 12.57 18.33
C GLU A 116 12.19 11.71 19.42
N ASP A 117 11.57 10.59 19.81
CA ASP A 117 12.09 9.71 20.86
C ASP A 117 13.29 8.89 20.35
N ALA A 118 14.48 9.27 20.83
CA ALA A 118 15.74 8.63 20.48
C ALA A 118 15.79 7.13 20.85
N SER A 119 15.08 6.69 21.89
CA SER A 119 15.02 5.28 22.29
C SER A 119 14.23 4.45 21.28
N ILE A 120 13.14 5.00 20.73
CA ILE A 120 12.35 4.38 19.66
C ILE A 120 13.20 4.32 18.38
N VAL A 121 13.86 5.42 18.02
CA VAL A 121 14.76 5.47 16.84
C VAL A 121 15.86 4.41 16.96
N SER A 122 16.50 4.29 18.13
CA SER A 122 17.55 3.29 18.38
C SER A 122 17.03 1.85 18.20
N ARG A 123 15.84 1.55 18.75
CA ARG A 123 15.21 0.22 18.58
C ARG A 123 14.87 -0.11 17.14
N ILE A 124 14.39 0.86 16.36
CA ILE A 124 14.08 0.66 14.94
C ILE A 124 15.38 0.43 14.15
N ARG A 125 16.40 1.27 14.37
CA ARG A 125 17.71 1.13 13.71
C ARG A 125 18.38 -0.19 14.00
N ALA A 126 18.21 -0.76 15.19
CA ALA A 126 18.72 -2.08 15.53
C ALA A 126 18.17 -3.22 14.64
N THR A 127 17.07 -2.98 13.91
CA THR A 127 16.50 -3.93 12.95
C THR A 127 16.94 -3.70 11.51
N PHE A 128 17.67 -2.60 11.23
CA PHE A 128 18.11 -2.29 9.88
C PHE A 128 19.32 -3.15 9.50
N VAL A 129 19.33 -3.56 8.24
CA VAL A 129 20.49 -4.14 7.55
C VAL A 129 21.09 -3.08 6.62
N GLY A 130 22.37 -3.25 6.25
CA GLY A 130 23.04 -2.38 5.29
C GLY A 130 22.24 -2.28 3.99
N GLN A 131 21.88 -1.07 3.60
CA GLN A 131 21.09 -0.77 2.40
C GLN A 131 21.79 0.36 1.66
N TYR A 132 22.37 0.03 0.51
CA TYR A 132 23.16 0.96 -0.30
C TYR A 132 22.41 1.30 -1.59
N SER A 133 22.57 2.54 -2.06
CA SER A 133 21.99 2.97 -3.34
C SER A 133 22.86 2.49 -4.49
N LEU A 134 22.27 2.23 -5.66
CA LEU A 134 22.99 1.95 -6.91
C LEU A 134 23.25 3.24 -7.72
N ASP A 135 23.01 4.40 -7.13
CA ASP A 135 23.23 5.68 -7.78
C ASP A 135 24.72 5.89 -8.05
N MET A 136 25.07 6.53 -9.17
CA MET A 136 26.46 6.87 -9.52
C MET A 136 26.98 8.06 -8.69
N ASN A 137 26.93 7.92 -7.38
CA ASN A 137 27.49 8.83 -6.39
C ASN A 137 28.44 8.05 -5.47
N SER A 138 29.05 8.73 -4.49
CA SER A 138 29.97 8.10 -3.54
C SER A 138 29.37 6.88 -2.81
N GLU A 139 28.06 6.85 -2.57
CA GLU A 139 27.37 5.72 -1.91
C GLU A 139 27.25 4.50 -2.85
N GLY A 140 27.05 4.70 -4.16
CA GLY A 140 27.07 3.60 -5.12
C GLY A 140 28.46 3.03 -5.36
N HIS A 141 29.52 3.83 -5.18
CA HIS A 141 30.89 3.31 -5.17
C HIS A 141 31.16 2.39 -3.97
N GLU A 142 30.64 2.70 -2.78
CA GLU A 142 30.71 1.79 -1.61
C GLU A 142 29.96 0.47 -1.85
N ALA A 143 28.81 0.51 -2.54
CA ALA A 143 28.07 -0.70 -2.90
C ALA A 143 28.88 -1.62 -3.84
N VAL A 144 29.60 -1.03 -4.79
CA VAL A 144 30.46 -1.77 -5.75
C VAL A 144 31.70 -2.32 -5.05
N GLU A 145 32.32 -1.57 -4.13
CA GLU A 145 33.47 -2.06 -3.34
C GLU A 145 33.09 -3.27 -2.47
N MET A 146 31.96 -3.21 -1.77
CA MET A 146 31.46 -4.34 -0.97
C MET A 146 31.10 -5.57 -1.80
N ASP A 147 30.58 -5.40 -3.02
CA ASP A 147 30.29 -6.52 -3.94
C ASP A 147 31.59 -7.15 -4.48
N SER A 148 32.60 -6.33 -4.79
CA SER A 148 33.91 -6.81 -5.22
C SER A 148 34.70 -7.54 -4.13
N ASP A 149 34.43 -7.25 -2.84
CA ASP A 149 34.99 -7.96 -1.70
C ASP A 149 34.30 -9.31 -1.40
N LEU A 150 33.16 -9.59 -2.06
CA LEU A 150 32.39 -10.83 -1.92
C LEU A 150 32.65 -11.86 -3.04
N GLU A 151 33.43 -11.51 -4.07
CA GLU A 151 33.89 -12.46 -5.10
C GLU A 151 35.10 -13.27 -4.59
N TYR A 152 34.90 -14.60 -4.43
CA TYR A 152 35.92 -15.60 -4.07
C TYR A 152 36.82 -15.98 -5.25
#